data_AF-A0A6M0BL80-F1
#
_entry.id   AF-A0A6M0BL80-F1
#
_cell.length_a   1.000
_cell.length_b   1.000
_cell.length_c   1.000
_cell.angle_alpha   90.00
_cell.angle_beta   90.00
_cell.angle_gamma   90.00
#
_symmetry.space_group_name_H-M   'P 1'
#
loop_
_entity.id
_entity.type
_entity.pdbx_description
1 polymer ?
#
loop_
_entity_poly.entity_id
_entity_poly.type
_entity_poly.pdbx_seq_one_letter_code
_entity_poly.pdbx_strand_id
1 'polypeptide(L)'
;MDSKIIDFLSPLWGETLNQLRHDIYHLADYVSLESRRNQGIPEAIVIADGDKIFFVPYLLRQCDDICDQDSGDLFDIVSPYGYPGILLSEAAASTPGFADAAMAEFKRVLSVKGVCS
;
A
#
# COMPACT_ATOMS: atom_id res chain seq x y z
N MET A 1 -3.02 13.96 -9.61
CA MET A 1 -2.73 12.70 -8.92
C MET A 1 -4.03 11.96 -8.66
N ASP A 2 -4.19 10.80 -9.27
CA ASP A 2 -5.28 9.84 -9.00
C ASP A 2 -4.77 8.82 -7.99
N SER A 3 -5.57 8.47 -6.97
CA SER A 3 -5.18 7.54 -5.90
C SER A 3 -6.23 6.44 -5.73
N LYS A 4 -5.79 5.18 -5.68
CA LYS A 4 -6.67 4.01 -5.58
C LYS A 4 -6.09 2.99 -4.62
N ILE A 5 -6.88 2.60 -3.62
CA ILE A 5 -6.63 1.37 -2.86
C ILE A 5 -7.17 0.21 -3.68
N ILE A 6 -6.38 -0.85 -3.80
CA ILE A 6 -6.76 -2.09 -4.48
C ILE A 6 -6.52 -3.28 -3.56
N ASP A 7 -7.38 -4.29 -3.67
CA ASP A 7 -7.17 -5.59 -3.04
C ASP A 7 -6.26 -6.49 -3.89
N PHE A 8 -5.85 -7.62 -3.31
CA PHE A 8 -4.97 -8.61 -3.94
C PHE A 8 -5.57 -9.33 -5.17
N LEU A 9 -6.87 -9.23 -5.42
CA LEU A 9 -7.53 -9.81 -6.59
C LEU A 9 -7.64 -8.81 -7.75
N SER A 10 -7.35 -7.53 -7.50
CA SER A 10 -7.44 -6.49 -8.50
C SER A 10 -6.43 -6.72 -9.64
N PRO A 11 -6.88 -6.78 -10.91
CA PRO A 11 -5.96 -6.89 -12.06
C PRO A 11 -5.02 -5.69 -12.15
N LEU A 12 -5.44 -4.53 -11.62
CA LEU A 12 -4.62 -3.31 -11.58
C LEU A 12 -3.31 -3.52 -10.83
N TRP A 13 -3.25 -4.45 -9.87
CA TRP A 13 -2.01 -4.78 -9.16
C TRP A 13 -0.94 -5.30 -10.12
N GLY A 14 -1.29 -6.33 -10.91
CA GLY A 14 -0.40 -6.91 -11.90
C GLY A 14 -0.06 -5.92 -13.03
N GLU A 15 -1.06 -5.18 -13.50
CA GLU A 15 -0.87 -4.13 -14.51
C GLU A 15 0.09 -3.03 -14.05
N THR A 16 0.03 -2.65 -12.76
CA THR A 16 0.94 -1.67 -12.16
C THR A 16 2.34 -2.25 -12.02
N LEU A 17 2.49 -3.47 -11.49
CA LEU A 17 3.79 -4.12 -11.34
C LEU A 17 4.49 -4.38 -12.67
N ASN A 18 3.76 -4.63 -13.76
CA ASN A 18 4.34 -4.76 -15.10
C ASN A 18 5.05 -3.49 -15.60
N GLN A 19 4.76 -2.33 -14.99
CA GLN A 19 5.38 -1.03 -15.31
C GLN A 19 6.50 -0.65 -14.33
N LEU A 20 6.72 -1.46 -13.29
CA LEU A 20 7.64 -1.16 -12.19
C LEU A 20 8.68 -2.26 -12.07
N ARG A 21 9.92 -1.88 -11.77
CA ARG A 21 10.91 -2.86 -11.32
C ARG A 21 10.52 -3.29 -9.91
N HIS A 22 10.22 -4.58 -9.74
CA HIS A 22 9.73 -5.15 -8.49
C HIS A 22 10.41 -6.50 -8.20
N ASP A 23 10.22 -6.98 -6.98
CA ASP A 23 10.61 -8.32 -6.56
C ASP A 23 9.40 -9.14 -6.08
N ILE A 24 9.65 -10.35 -5.58
CA ILE A 24 8.58 -11.25 -5.14
C ILE A 24 7.75 -10.66 -3.99
N TYR A 25 8.33 -9.78 -3.17
CA TYR A 25 7.67 -9.23 -1.98
C TYR A 25 6.55 -8.25 -2.35
N HIS A 26 6.52 -7.79 -3.61
CA HIS A 26 5.48 -6.92 -4.13
C HIS A 26 4.31 -7.66 -4.76
N LEU A 27 4.46 -8.96 -5.04
CA LEU A 27 3.43 -9.74 -5.72
C LEU A 27 2.19 -9.88 -4.84
N ALA A 28 1.01 -9.71 -5.43
CA ALA A 28 -0.27 -9.87 -4.73
C ALA A 28 -0.38 -11.23 -4.02
N ASP A 29 0.08 -12.30 -4.66
CA ASP A 29 0.10 -13.66 -4.09
C ASP A 29 0.98 -13.76 -2.84
N TYR A 30 2.14 -13.09 -2.85
CA TYR A 30 3.04 -13.07 -1.69
C TYR A 30 2.41 -12.27 -0.54
N VAL A 31 1.84 -11.11 -0.84
CA VAL A 31 1.19 -10.26 0.17
C VAL A 31 -0.04 -10.98 0.76
N SER A 32 -0.82 -11.68 -0.07
CA SER A 32 -1.93 -12.55 0.37
C SER A 32 -1.46 -13.72 1.24
N LEU A 33 -0.31 -14.33 0.92
CA LEU A 33 0.31 -15.34 1.78
C LEU A 33 0.67 -14.77 3.16
N GLU A 34 1.31 -13.60 3.20
CA GLU A 34 1.71 -12.93 4.44
C GLU A 34 0.52 -12.43 5.26
N SER A 35 -0.57 -12.06 4.61
CA SER A 35 -1.83 -11.67 5.25
C SER A 35 -2.36 -12.79 6.16
N ARG A 36 -2.23 -14.06 5.75
CA ARG A 36 -2.65 -15.22 6.55
C ARG A 36 -1.82 -15.40 7.82
N ARG A 37 -0.54 -15.01 7.80
CA ARG A 37 0.35 -15.12 8.97
C ARG A 37 0.15 -13.98 9.97
N ASN A 38 -0.12 -12.79 9.46
CA ASN A 38 -0.28 -11.57 10.26
C ASN A 38 -1.74 -11.24 10.58
N GLN A 39 -2.69 -12.07 10.14
CA GLN A 39 -4.14 -11.82 10.27
C GLN A 39 -4.56 -10.45 9.71
N GLY A 40 -3.88 -9.99 8.66
CA GLY A 40 -4.13 -8.71 8.00
C GLY A 40 -4.87 -8.86 6.67
N ILE A 41 -5.47 -7.77 6.22
CA ILE A 41 -6.13 -7.67 4.91
C ILE A 41 -5.09 -7.16 3.89
N PRO A 42 -4.80 -7.92 2.82
CA PRO A 42 -3.79 -7.53 1.85
C PRO A 42 -4.33 -6.47 0.89
N GLU A 43 -3.66 -5.32 0.85
CA GLU A 43 -4.03 -4.17 0.02
C GLU A 43 -2.79 -3.53 -0.61
N ALA A 44 -2.99 -2.71 -1.63
CA ALA A 44 -1.99 -1.79 -2.12
C ALA A 44 -2.60 -0.43 -2.44
N ILE A 45 -1.77 0.61 -2.38
CA ILE A 45 -2.08 1.91 -2.94
C ILE A 45 -1.40 2.06 -4.30
N VAL A 46 -2.13 2.54 -5.29
CA VAL A 46 -1.61 3.05 -6.56
C VAL A 46 -1.88 4.55 -6.59
N ILE A 47 -0.84 5.36 -6.74
CA ILE A 47 -0.94 6.80 -6.96
C ILE A 47 -0.29 7.13 -8.29
N ALA A 48 -1.07 7.72 -9.20
CA ALA A 48 -0.64 7.99 -10.57
C ALA A 48 -0.82 9.46 -10.98
N ASP A 49 0.12 9.97 -11.78
CA ASP A 49 0.03 11.28 -12.43
C ASP A 49 0.77 11.26 -13.77
N GLY A 50 0.03 10.93 -14.84
CA GLY A 50 0.63 10.63 -16.13
C GLY A 50 1.41 9.32 -16.08
N ASP A 51 2.69 9.37 -16.43
CA ASP A 51 3.65 8.25 -16.39
C ASP A 51 4.30 8.03 -15.01
N LYS A 52 4.02 8.91 -14.04
CA LYS A 52 4.52 8.82 -12.68
C LYS A 52 3.63 7.89 -11.86
N ILE A 53 4.21 6.82 -11.33
CA ILE A 53 3.53 5.82 -10.52
C ILE A 53 4.24 5.72 -9.17
N PHE A 54 3.46 5.72 -8.09
CA PHE A 54 3.85 5.37 -6.74
C PHE A 54 3.00 4.18 -6.29
N PHE A 55 3.65 3.11 -5.85
CA PHE A 55 2.99 1.86 -5.49
C PHE A 55 3.52 1.33 -4.17
N VAL A 56 2.62 1.00 -3.25
CA VAL A 56 2.97 0.40 -1.95
C VAL A 56 1.99 -0.72 -1.62
N PRO A 57 2.45 -1.97 -1.51
CA PRO A 57 1.66 -3.05 -0.95
C PRO A 57 1.81 -3.09 0.57
N TYR A 58 0.72 -3.35 1.28
CA TYR A 58 0.65 -3.37 2.74
C TYR A 58 -0.40 -4.36 3.23
N LEU A 59 -0.35 -4.66 4.53
CA LEU A 59 -1.39 -5.40 5.23
C LEU A 59 -2.12 -4.43 6.15
N LEU A 60 -3.43 -4.32 6.00
CA LEU A 60 -4.28 -3.60 6.93
C LEU A 60 -4.54 -4.51 8.14
N ARG A 61 -4.08 -4.09 9.32
CA ARG A 61 -4.14 -4.85 10.58
C ARG A 61 -5.13 -4.19 11.52
N GLN A 62 -6.01 -5.00 12.13
CA GLN A 62 -6.83 -4.57 13.26
C GLN A 62 -5.98 -4.46 14.53
N CYS A 63 -6.23 -3.42 15.32
CA CYS A 63 -5.47 -3.09 16.53
C CYS A 63 -6.16 -3.54 17.83
N ASP A 64 -7.08 -4.50 17.75
CA ASP A 64 -7.87 -5.02 18.88
C ASP A 64 -7.01 -5.69 19.97
N ASP A 65 -5.77 -6.05 19.65
CA ASP A 65 -4.79 -6.61 20.58
C ASP A 65 -4.01 -5.53 21.38
N ILE A 66 -4.15 -4.25 21.02
CA ILE A 66 -3.48 -3.12 21.65
C ILE A 66 -4.50 -2.16 22.30
N CYS A 67 -5.67 -1.98 21.69
CA CYS A 67 -6.69 -1.03 22.14
C CYS A 67 -7.92 -1.75 22.71
N ASP A 68 -8.53 -1.16 23.75
CA ASP A 68 -9.78 -1.66 24.32
C ASP A 68 -10.93 -1.56 23.29
N GLN A 69 -11.81 -2.58 23.26
CA GLN A 69 -12.88 -2.72 22.27
C GLN A 69 -13.91 -1.58 22.27
N ASP A 70 -13.97 -0.76 23.33
CA ASP A 70 -14.83 0.42 23.41
C ASP A 70 -14.37 1.57 22.48
N SER A 71 -13.18 1.45 21.87
CA SER A 71 -12.61 2.47 20.97
C SER A 71 -13.13 2.39 19.53
N GLY A 72 -13.95 1.37 19.19
CA GLY A 72 -14.36 1.05 17.82
C GLY A 72 -13.25 0.34 17.03
N ASP A 73 -13.56 -0.02 15.78
CA ASP A 73 -12.60 -0.70 14.90
C ASP A 73 -11.42 0.22 14.57
N LEU A 74 -10.23 -0.09 15.10
CA LEU A 74 -9.00 0.65 14.87
C LEU A 74 -8.07 -0.14 13.95
N PHE A 75 -7.52 0.53 12.95
CA PHE A 75 -6.62 -0.09 11.98
C PHE A 75 -5.27 0.63 11.90
N ASP A 76 -4.22 -0.14 11.61
CA ASP A 76 -2.90 0.33 11.20
C ASP A 76 -2.49 -0.45 9.93
N ILE A 77 -1.46 0.02 9.21
CA ILE A 77 -0.84 -0.74 8.13
C ILE A 77 0.51 -1.30 8.56
N VAL A 78 0.78 -2.54 8.18
CA VAL A 78 2.07 -3.19 8.39
C VAL A 78 2.65 -3.68 7.07
N SER A 79 3.97 -3.64 6.94
CA SER A 79 4.64 -4.20 5.76
C SER A 79 4.60 -5.74 5.79
N PRO A 80 4.41 -6.42 4.65
CA PRO A 80 4.71 -7.84 4.52
C PRO A 80 6.16 -8.15 4.91
N TYR A 81 6.45 -9.39 5.33
CA TYR A 81 7.82 -9.80 5.58
C TYR A 81 8.70 -9.60 4.34
N GLY A 82 9.93 -9.13 4.54
CA GLY A 82 10.86 -8.78 3.47
C GLY A 82 10.90 -7.29 3.13
N TYR A 83 9.93 -6.51 3.65
CA TYR A 83 9.81 -5.06 3.46
C TYR A 83 9.87 -4.68 1.97
N PRO A 84 8.78 -4.87 1.20
CA PRO A 84 8.77 -4.55 -0.24
C PRO A 84 9.24 -3.11 -0.50
N GLY A 85 8.97 -2.19 0.42
CA GLY A 85 9.30 -0.78 0.25
C GLY A 85 8.34 -0.11 -0.74
N ILE A 86 8.68 1.12 -1.11
CA ILE A 86 7.89 1.92 -2.04
C ILE A 86 8.46 1.73 -3.43
N LEU A 87 7.62 1.40 -4.40
CA LEU A 87 8.01 1.40 -5.81
C LEU A 87 7.62 2.72 -6.46
N LEU A 88 8.56 3.24 -7.25
CA LEU A 88 8.37 4.41 -8.09
C LEU A 88 8.65 4.01 -9.55
N SER A 89 7.87 4.53 -10.49
CA SER A 89 8.27 4.49 -11.90
C SER A 89 9.52 5.37 -12.12
N GLU A 90 10.21 5.18 -13.23
CA GLU A 90 11.38 6.01 -13.57
C GLU A 90 11.03 7.50 -13.65
N ALA A 91 9.88 7.84 -14.26
CA ALA A 91 9.35 9.19 -14.32
C ALA A 91 9.05 9.76 -12.91
N ALA A 92 8.49 8.94 -12.02
CA ALA A 92 8.24 9.34 -10.63
C ALA A 92 9.54 9.59 -9.86
N ALA A 93 10.53 8.69 -9.98
CA ALA A 93 11.81 8.78 -9.30
C ALA A 93 12.68 9.95 -9.79
N SER A 94 12.57 10.31 -11.06
CA SER A 94 13.31 11.42 -11.67
C SER A 94 12.64 12.79 -11.51
N THR A 95 11.39 12.83 -11.04
CA THR A 95 10.64 14.07 -10.81
C THR A 95 10.81 14.56 -9.37
N PRO A 96 11.48 15.71 -9.13
CA PRO A 96 11.65 16.25 -7.79
C PRO A 96 10.30 16.51 -7.10
N GLY A 97 10.17 16.08 -5.84
CA GLY A 97 8.99 16.31 -5.01
C GLY A 97 7.79 15.39 -5.30
N PHE A 98 7.81 14.56 -6.35
CA PHE A 98 6.70 13.64 -6.60
C PHE A 98 6.55 12.60 -5.48
N ALA A 99 7.64 12.00 -5.03
CA ALA A 99 7.61 10.99 -3.96
C ALA A 99 7.03 11.55 -2.65
N ASP A 100 7.41 12.78 -2.28
CA ASP A 100 6.89 13.44 -1.08
C ASP A 100 5.40 13.76 -1.21
N ALA A 101 4.98 14.26 -2.37
CA ALA A 101 3.57 14.56 -2.64
C ALA A 101 2.71 13.29 -2.67
N ALA A 102 3.21 12.20 -3.27
CA ALA A 102 2.53 10.90 -3.28
C ALA A 102 2.46 10.27 -1.88
N MET A 103 3.52 10.40 -1.07
CA MET A 103 3.50 9.96 0.33
C MET A 103 2.49 10.76 1.17
N ALA A 104 2.41 12.09 0.96
CA ALA A 104 1.40 12.92 1.62
C ALA A 104 -0.02 12.52 1.22
N GLU A 105 -0.25 12.22 -0.06
CA GLU A 105 -1.54 11.72 -0.55
C GLU A 105 -1.85 10.34 0.03
N PHE A 106 -0.88 9.44 0.13
CA PHE A 106 -1.09 8.13 0.74
C PHE A 106 -1.53 8.24 2.20
N LYS A 107 -0.85 9.07 3.00
CA LYS A 107 -1.25 9.37 4.39
C LYS A 107 -2.66 9.94 4.48
N ARG A 108 -3.02 10.86 3.57
CA ARG A 108 -4.37 11.42 3.49
C ARG A 108 -5.41 10.34 3.20
N VAL A 109 -5.13 9.45 2.26
CA VAL A 109 -6.01 8.33 1.89
C VAL A 109 -6.21 7.37 3.07
N LEU A 110 -5.14 7.00 3.79
CA LEU A 110 -5.21 6.18 4.99
C LEU A 110 -6.02 6.85 6.10
N SER A 111 -5.78 8.14 6.35
CA SER A 111 -6.52 8.92 7.34
C SER A 111 -8.03 8.97 7.04
N VAL A 112 -8.41 9.18 5.78
CA VAL A 112 -9.83 9.16 5.37
C VAL A 112 -10.45 7.77 5.55
N LYS A 113 -9.67 6.70 5.39
CA LYS A 113 -10.09 5.32 5.65
C LYS A 113 -10.17 4.98 7.15
N GLY A 114 -9.74 5.89 8.04
CA GLY A 114 -9.73 5.66 9.49
C GLY A 114 -8.53 4.84 9.96
N VAL A 115 -7.44 4.85 9.21
CA VAL A 115 -6.21 4.11 9.54
C VAL A 115 -5.19 5.02 10.23
N CYS A 116 -4.58 4.54 11.31
CA CYS A 116 -3.62 5.26 12.12
C CYS A 116 -2.18 4.97 11.68
N SER A 117 -1.70 5.59 10.58
CA SER A 117 -0.33 5.44 10.06
C SER A 117 0.19 6.71 9.38
#